data_AF-A0A9E1X7H9-F1
#
_entry.id   AF-A0A9E1X7H9-F1
#
_cell.length_a   1.000
_cell.length_b   1.000
_cell.length_c   1.000
_cell.angle_alpha   90.00
_cell.angle_beta   90.00
_cell.angle_gamma   90.00
#
_symmetry.space_group_name_H-M   'P 1'
#
loop_
_entity.id
_entity.type
_entity.pdbx_description
1 polymer ?
#
loop_
_entity_poly.entity_id
_entity_poly.type
_entity_poly.pdbx_seq_one_letter_code
_entity_poly.pdbx_strand_id
1 'polypeptide(L)'
;MTQQPFRHSTGGAINRSKSIKFEFNNKIYFGFEGDTLASALLANGVFLTARSFKYHRPRGIMGAGVEEPSCLVELLGENAAGNHAATTVQLSDGLRAKSVNCWPSPNFDLMGINQLFSRFLPAGFYYKTFMWPNWHFFEPSIRRAAGLAAAPDDRIPDQHYETRYWYGDILIVGGGACGLLAALIASRSGARVMLVDDHLHLGGYLRKSQTLINGKPAHDWVTDIIAELDANPDVTILQDATAWGYREDNQLLVTERNPAADHVFQRGWKVRVN
;
A
#
# COMPACT_ATOMS: atom_id res chain seq x y z
N MET A 1 -25.93 1.81 -12.68
CA MET A 1 -25.46 0.49 -13.14
C MET A 1 -23.95 0.51 -13.17
N THR A 2 -23.33 -0.12 -12.18
CA THR A 2 -21.88 -0.26 -12.01
C THR A 2 -21.29 -1.05 -13.17
N GLN A 3 -20.88 -0.36 -14.24
CA GLN A 3 -20.03 -1.00 -15.23
C GLN A 3 -18.60 -1.05 -14.66
N GLN A 4 -18.34 -2.09 -13.86
CA GLN A 4 -17.00 -2.60 -13.59
C GLN A 4 -16.72 -3.76 -14.55
N PRO A 5 -16.50 -3.49 -15.87
CA PRO A 5 -16.51 -4.52 -16.91
C PRO A 5 -15.39 -5.55 -16.76
N PHE A 6 -14.35 -5.24 -15.99
CA PHE A 6 -13.20 -6.14 -15.77
C PHE A 6 -13.24 -6.83 -14.41
N ARG A 7 -14.33 -6.69 -13.65
CA ARG A 7 -14.49 -7.42 -12.38
C ARG A 7 -15.12 -8.78 -12.63
N HIS A 8 -14.51 -9.83 -12.09
CA HIS A 8 -15.14 -11.15 -12.02
C HIS A 8 -16.42 -11.13 -11.18
N SER A 9 -17.40 -11.96 -11.55
CA SER A 9 -18.69 -12.07 -10.84
C SER A 9 -18.55 -12.67 -9.45
N THR A 10 -17.60 -13.58 -9.25
CA THR A 10 -17.33 -14.29 -7.99
C THR A 10 -15.87 -14.15 -7.57
N GLY A 11 -15.58 -14.55 -6.33
CA GLY A 11 -14.24 -14.49 -5.74
C GLY A 11 -13.78 -13.07 -5.37
N GLY A 12 -12.49 -12.98 -5.02
CA GLY A 12 -11.87 -11.80 -4.43
C GLY A 12 -12.16 -11.69 -2.93
N ALA A 13 -11.23 -11.12 -2.17
CA ALA A 13 -11.43 -10.82 -0.76
C ALA A 13 -12.11 -9.45 -0.61
N ILE A 14 -13.35 -9.36 -1.09
CA ILE A 14 -14.14 -8.13 -1.10
C ILE A 14 -15.57 -8.38 -0.62
N ASN A 15 -16.17 -7.39 0.00
CA ASN A 15 -17.56 -7.42 0.40
C ASN A 15 -18.46 -6.73 -0.65
N ARG A 16 -19.06 -7.54 -1.53
CA ARG A 16 -19.90 -7.06 -2.65
C ARG A 16 -21.23 -6.42 -2.21
N SER A 17 -21.61 -6.58 -0.94
CA SER A 17 -22.79 -5.92 -0.38
C SER A 17 -22.53 -4.44 -0.04
N LYS A 18 -21.27 -4.06 0.13
CA LYS A 18 -20.85 -2.71 0.54
C LYS A 18 -20.07 -2.03 -0.57
N SER A 19 -20.80 -1.32 -1.43
CA SER A 19 -20.23 -0.49 -2.49
C SER A 19 -19.58 0.77 -1.89
N ILE A 20 -18.38 1.11 -2.36
CA ILE A 20 -17.64 2.31 -1.94
C ILE A 20 -17.46 3.24 -3.13
N LYS A 21 -17.75 4.53 -2.94
CA LYS A 21 -17.57 5.58 -3.93
C LYS A 21 -16.22 6.26 -3.71
N PHE A 22 -15.46 6.46 -4.79
CA PHE A 22 -14.17 7.16 -4.75
C PHE A 22 -13.96 8.02 -6.00
N GLU A 23 -13.02 8.95 -5.93
CA GLU A 23 -12.62 9.82 -7.02
C GLU A 23 -11.16 9.55 -7.42
N PHE A 24 -10.93 9.35 -8.71
CA PHE A 24 -9.59 9.24 -9.27
C PHE A 24 -9.45 10.15 -10.49
N ASN A 25 -8.44 11.02 -10.50
CA ASN A 25 -8.22 12.00 -11.57
C ASN A 25 -9.50 12.80 -11.92
N ASN A 26 -10.19 13.31 -10.89
CA ASN A 26 -11.44 14.08 -10.99
C ASN A 26 -12.63 13.31 -11.60
N LYS A 27 -12.58 11.98 -11.66
CA LYS A 27 -13.68 11.13 -12.12
C LYS A 27 -14.14 10.21 -11.00
N ILE A 28 -15.46 10.07 -10.87
CA ILE A 28 -16.08 9.20 -9.88
C ILE A 28 -16.08 7.75 -10.38
N TYR A 29 -15.69 6.84 -9.48
CA TYR A 29 -15.70 5.41 -9.68
C TYR A 29 -16.34 4.71 -8.47
N PHE A 30 -16.62 3.42 -8.64
CA PHE A 30 -17.16 2.58 -7.58
C PHE A 30 -16.29 1.33 -7.40
N GLY A 31 -16.09 0.93 -6.15
CA GLY A 31 -15.43 -0.30 -5.73
C GLY A 31 -16.24 -0.99 -4.63
N PHE A 32 -15.63 -1.94 -3.95
CA PHE A 32 -16.22 -2.62 -2.81
C PHE A 32 -15.28 -2.53 -1.60
N GLU A 33 -15.83 -2.67 -0.40
CA GLU A 33 -15.02 -2.88 0.80
C GLU A 33 -14.07 -4.07 0.60
N GLY A 34 -12.80 -3.89 0.97
CA GLY A 34 -11.71 -4.83 0.73
C GLY A 34 -10.94 -4.58 -0.57
N ASP A 35 -11.42 -3.72 -1.48
CA ASP A 35 -10.61 -3.27 -2.62
C ASP A 35 -9.46 -2.36 -2.16
N THR A 36 -8.38 -2.39 -2.94
CA THR A 36 -7.39 -1.33 -2.98
C THR A 36 -7.73 -0.37 -4.12
N LEU A 37 -7.14 0.83 -4.14
CA LEU A 37 -7.30 1.76 -5.25
C LEU A 37 -6.91 1.08 -6.58
N ALA A 38 -5.83 0.30 -6.59
CA ALA A 38 -5.41 -0.45 -7.77
C ALA A 38 -6.46 -1.49 -8.22
N SER A 39 -6.98 -2.33 -7.32
CA SER A 39 -7.98 -3.35 -7.70
C SER A 39 -9.27 -2.72 -8.20
N ALA A 40 -9.70 -1.62 -7.57
CA ALA A 40 -10.88 -0.88 -7.98
C ALA A 40 -10.68 -0.20 -9.35
N LEU A 41 -9.51 0.40 -9.63
CA LEU A 41 -9.19 0.98 -10.93
C LEU A 41 -9.20 -0.05 -12.05
N LEU A 42 -8.57 -1.21 -11.83
CA LEU A 42 -8.57 -2.32 -12.79
C LEU A 42 -10.01 -2.80 -13.06
N ALA A 43 -10.81 -2.99 -12.01
CA ALA A 43 -12.21 -3.40 -12.15
C ALA A 43 -13.04 -2.43 -13.01
N ASN A 44 -12.75 -1.14 -12.93
CA ASN A 44 -13.39 -0.08 -13.73
C ASN A 44 -12.74 0.14 -15.11
N GLY A 45 -11.76 -0.69 -15.51
CA GLY A 45 -11.09 -0.60 -16.82
C GLY A 45 -10.07 0.53 -16.94
N VAL A 46 -9.53 1.01 -15.83
CA VAL A 46 -8.51 2.06 -15.81
C VAL A 46 -7.12 1.42 -15.76
N PHE A 47 -6.53 1.18 -16.92
CA PHE A 47 -5.21 0.55 -17.05
C PHE A 47 -4.06 1.55 -17.17
N LEU A 48 -4.29 2.72 -17.78
CA LEU A 48 -3.31 3.79 -17.90
C LEU A 48 -3.42 4.71 -16.69
N THR A 49 -2.64 4.40 -15.65
CA THR A 49 -2.73 5.07 -14.34
C THR A 49 -1.54 5.97 -14.05
N ALA A 50 -0.45 5.87 -14.81
CA ALA A 50 0.76 6.64 -14.57
C ALA A 50 1.56 6.93 -15.85
N ARG A 51 2.62 7.70 -15.71
CA ARG A 51 3.59 8.03 -16.75
C ARG A 51 5.00 7.91 -16.18
N SER A 52 5.94 7.36 -16.96
CA SER A 52 7.31 7.17 -16.46
C SER A 52 7.97 8.50 -16.11
N PHE A 53 8.69 8.56 -14.97
CA PHE A 53 9.37 9.74 -14.44
C PHE A 53 9.97 10.69 -15.49
N LYS A 54 10.85 10.19 -16.37
CA LYS A 54 11.62 11.02 -17.29
C LYS A 54 11.03 11.15 -18.69
N TYR A 55 10.56 10.02 -19.23
CA TYR A 55 10.19 9.91 -20.63
C TYR A 55 8.68 9.97 -20.85
N HIS A 56 7.87 10.03 -19.80
CA HIS A 56 6.42 10.08 -19.91
C HIS A 56 5.81 8.93 -20.76
N ARG A 57 6.49 7.78 -20.77
CA ARG A 57 5.97 6.55 -21.40
C ARG A 57 4.71 6.11 -20.67
N PRO A 58 3.66 5.63 -21.37
CA PRO A 58 2.47 5.08 -20.74
C PRO A 58 2.84 4.00 -19.72
N ARG A 59 2.19 4.03 -18.56
CA ARG A 59 2.42 3.10 -17.46
C ARG A 59 1.09 2.70 -16.81
N GLY A 60 1.02 1.47 -16.33
CA GLY A 60 -0.12 0.96 -15.58
C GLY A 60 0.32 0.39 -14.23
N ILE A 61 -0.63 -0.25 -13.57
CA ILE A 61 -0.40 -1.07 -12.37
C ILE A 61 0.38 -2.33 -12.78
N MET A 62 1.41 -2.68 -12.02
CA MET A 62 2.32 -3.80 -12.32
C MET A 62 2.41 -4.82 -11.19
N GLY A 63 2.36 -4.37 -9.94
CA GLY A 63 2.39 -5.19 -8.74
C GLY A 63 1.00 -5.38 -8.13
N ALA A 64 0.98 -5.93 -6.93
CA ALA A 64 -0.22 -6.11 -6.10
C ALA A 64 0.02 -5.81 -4.61
N GLY A 65 1.21 -5.32 -4.24
CA GLY A 65 1.56 -4.90 -2.89
C GLY A 65 2.55 -3.73 -2.89
N VAL A 66 3.41 -3.68 -1.88
CA VAL A 66 4.42 -2.62 -1.69
C VAL A 66 5.48 -2.55 -2.80
N GLU A 67 5.61 -3.61 -3.61
CA GLU A 67 6.56 -3.70 -4.72
C GLU A 67 6.17 -2.91 -5.98
N GLU A 68 4.98 -2.28 -5.98
CA GLU A 68 4.45 -1.52 -7.12
C GLU A 68 5.39 -0.38 -7.56
N PRO A 69 6.00 -0.48 -8.75
CA PRO A 69 7.04 0.46 -9.18
C PRO A 69 6.53 1.66 -9.98
N SER A 70 5.23 1.70 -10.29
CA SER A 70 4.70 2.46 -11.41
C SER A 70 3.51 3.35 -11.02
N CYS A 71 2.47 2.77 -10.43
CA CYS A 71 1.23 3.46 -10.07
C CYS A 71 1.32 4.10 -8.68
N LEU A 72 2.19 5.09 -8.53
CA LEU A 72 2.19 5.98 -7.36
C LEU A 72 1.13 7.07 -7.52
N VAL A 73 0.43 7.39 -6.43
CA VAL A 73 -0.68 8.36 -6.42
C VAL A 73 -0.46 9.42 -5.34
N GLU A 74 -1.08 10.57 -5.56
CA GLU A 74 -1.27 11.60 -4.54
C GLU A 74 -2.70 11.48 -4.01
N LEU A 75 -2.83 11.24 -2.70
CA LEU A 75 -4.08 11.29 -1.97
C LEU A 75 -4.44 12.75 -1.68
N LEU A 76 -5.73 13.07 -1.74
CA LEU A 76 -6.26 14.42 -1.62
C LEU A 76 -7.27 14.51 -0.47
N GLY A 77 -7.51 15.72 0.03
CA GLY A 77 -8.48 15.97 1.10
C GLY A 77 -7.89 15.73 2.49
N GLU A 78 -8.68 15.19 3.41
CA GLU A 78 -8.30 15.01 4.81
C GLU A 78 -7.10 14.08 4.98
N ASN A 79 -6.97 13.05 4.14
CA ASN A 79 -5.84 12.12 4.17
C ASN A 79 -4.80 12.45 3.10
N ALA A 80 -4.55 13.73 2.83
CA ALA A 80 -3.64 14.17 1.80
C ALA A 80 -2.22 13.62 2.04
N ALA A 81 -1.69 12.89 1.07
CA ALA A 81 -0.37 12.28 1.17
C ALA A 81 0.19 11.96 -0.22
N GLY A 82 1.51 12.07 -0.37
CA GLY A 82 2.17 11.88 -1.64
C GLY A 82 2.80 10.49 -1.83
N ASN A 83 2.93 10.07 -3.08
CA ASN A 83 3.70 8.90 -3.51
C ASN A 83 3.27 7.56 -2.88
N HIS A 84 1.97 7.40 -2.60
CA HIS A 84 1.44 6.11 -2.15
C HIS A 84 1.30 5.15 -3.32
N ALA A 85 1.69 3.89 -3.13
CA ALA A 85 1.41 2.84 -4.11
C ALA A 85 -0.10 2.56 -4.15
N ALA A 86 -0.73 2.68 -5.31
CA ALA A 86 -2.18 2.45 -5.43
C ALA A 86 -2.60 1.02 -5.00
N THR A 87 -1.67 0.07 -5.05
CA THR A 87 -1.82 -1.32 -4.60
C THR A 87 -1.94 -1.47 -3.10
N THR A 88 -1.51 -0.49 -2.30
CA THR A 88 -1.56 -0.51 -0.83
C THR A 88 -2.55 0.50 -0.25
N VAL A 89 -3.12 1.38 -1.08
CA VAL A 89 -4.16 2.32 -0.66
C VAL A 89 -5.48 1.56 -0.56
N GLN A 90 -5.99 1.38 0.65
CA GLN A 90 -7.30 0.79 0.88
C GLN A 90 -8.41 1.73 0.43
N LEU A 91 -9.47 1.16 -0.13
CA LEU A 91 -10.60 1.94 -0.56
C LEU A 91 -11.46 2.34 0.65
N SER A 92 -11.68 3.64 0.82
CA SER A 92 -12.59 4.22 1.82
C SER A 92 -13.60 5.15 1.16
N ASP A 93 -14.74 5.36 1.81
CA ASP A 93 -15.72 6.32 1.31
C ASP A 93 -15.13 7.73 1.33
N GLY A 94 -15.32 8.46 0.24
CA GLY A 94 -14.72 9.79 0.08
C GLY A 94 -13.24 9.78 -0.27
N LEU A 95 -12.60 8.62 -0.53
CA LEU A 95 -11.23 8.57 -1.04
C LEU A 95 -11.12 9.39 -2.33
N ARG A 96 -10.16 10.33 -2.34
CA ARG A 96 -9.80 11.12 -3.52
C ARG A 96 -8.32 10.96 -3.81
N ALA A 97 -7.98 10.61 -5.05
CA ALA A 97 -6.60 10.44 -5.47
C ALA A 97 -6.36 10.92 -6.91
N LYS A 98 -5.12 11.25 -7.24
CA LYS A 98 -4.70 11.57 -8.60
C LYS A 98 -3.38 10.91 -8.94
N SER A 99 -3.19 10.65 -10.23
CA SER A 99 -1.93 10.20 -10.79
C SER A 99 -0.84 11.26 -10.62
N VAL A 100 0.37 10.81 -10.32
CA VAL A 100 1.55 11.69 -10.32
C VAL A 100 2.19 11.72 -11.70
N ASN A 101 2.92 12.80 -11.99
CA ASN A 101 3.76 12.94 -13.18
C ASN A 101 3.05 12.87 -14.55
N CYS A 102 1.82 13.34 -14.66
CA CYS A 102 1.11 13.34 -15.94
C CYS A 102 0.24 14.59 -16.08
N TRP A 103 0.56 15.47 -17.04
CA TRP A 103 -0.18 16.71 -17.22
C TRP A 103 -0.67 16.89 -18.67
N PRO A 104 -1.98 17.19 -18.88
CA PRO A 104 -3.04 17.33 -17.87
C PRO A 104 -3.61 16.00 -17.33
N SER A 105 -3.35 14.86 -17.98
CA SER A 105 -3.83 13.55 -17.51
C SER A 105 -2.95 12.41 -17.97
N PRO A 106 -3.08 11.18 -17.41
CA PRO A 106 -2.38 10.02 -17.95
C PRO A 106 -2.70 9.75 -19.42
N ASN A 107 -3.92 10.01 -19.90
CA ASN A 107 -4.31 9.76 -21.29
C ASN A 107 -3.81 10.83 -22.26
N PHE A 108 -3.66 12.07 -21.78
CA PHE A 108 -3.18 13.20 -22.57
C PHE A 108 -2.09 13.90 -21.77
N ASP A 109 -0.83 13.53 -22.02
CA ASP A 109 0.35 14.01 -21.29
C ASP A 109 1.30 14.76 -22.24
N LEU A 110 1.40 16.08 -22.07
CA LEU A 110 2.18 16.93 -22.96
C LEU A 110 3.69 16.65 -22.86
N MET A 111 4.17 16.25 -21.68
CA MET A 111 5.58 15.89 -21.49
C MET A 111 5.94 14.56 -22.18
N GLY A 112 4.95 13.86 -22.75
CA GLY A 112 5.13 12.73 -23.66
C GLY A 112 6.04 13.03 -24.86
N ILE A 113 6.18 14.31 -25.24
CA ILE A 113 7.11 14.76 -26.30
C ILE A 113 8.59 14.45 -25.99
N ASN A 114 8.95 14.31 -24.70
CA ASN A 114 10.30 13.96 -24.26
C ASN A 114 10.80 12.64 -24.87
N GLN A 115 9.90 11.77 -25.32
CA GLN A 115 10.25 10.52 -25.99
C GLN A 115 11.02 10.76 -27.31
N LEU A 116 10.66 11.82 -28.06
CA LEU A 116 11.32 12.18 -29.31
C LEU A 116 12.77 12.64 -29.08
N PHE A 117 13.05 13.20 -27.90
CA PHE A 117 14.37 13.70 -27.51
C PHE A 117 15.11 12.78 -26.55
N SER A 118 14.64 11.53 -26.36
CA SER A 118 15.18 10.59 -25.38
C SER A 118 16.70 10.36 -25.52
N ARG A 119 17.24 10.39 -26.74
CA ARG A 119 18.68 10.32 -27.02
C ARG A 119 19.51 11.43 -26.36
N PHE A 120 18.93 12.62 -26.19
CA PHE A 120 19.59 13.79 -25.57
C PHE A 120 19.37 13.86 -24.06
N LEU A 121 18.57 12.94 -23.52
CA LEU A 121 18.29 12.83 -22.10
C LEU A 121 18.91 11.52 -21.58
N PRO A 122 20.26 11.36 -21.53
CA PRO A 122 20.89 10.22 -20.85
C PRO A 122 20.72 10.32 -19.33
N ALA A 123 20.99 9.23 -18.60
CA ALA A 123 21.00 9.26 -17.14
C ALA A 123 21.99 10.35 -16.64
N GLY A 124 21.58 11.14 -15.64
CA GLY A 124 22.41 12.20 -15.05
C GLY A 124 22.58 13.48 -15.89
N PHE A 125 21.94 13.63 -17.06
CA PHE A 125 22.09 14.83 -17.91
C PHE A 125 21.83 16.15 -17.15
N TYR A 126 20.85 16.13 -16.23
CA TYR A 126 20.44 17.28 -15.45
C TYR A 126 21.52 17.80 -14.48
N TYR A 127 22.42 16.92 -14.01
CA TYR A 127 23.56 17.33 -13.16
C TYR A 127 24.57 18.20 -13.88
N LYS A 128 24.60 18.16 -15.22
CA LYS A 128 25.49 19.00 -16.03
C LYS A 128 24.76 20.22 -16.58
N THR A 129 23.56 20.01 -17.11
CA THR A 129 22.82 21.05 -17.85
C THR A 129 22.22 22.12 -16.95
N PHE A 130 21.72 21.75 -15.76
CA PHE A 130 20.92 22.66 -14.93
C PHE A 130 21.66 23.19 -13.70
N MET A 131 22.98 22.98 -13.62
CA MET A 131 23.80 23.55 -12.54
C MET A 131 24.32 24.96 -12.86
N TRP A 132 24.37 25.33 -14.14
CA TRP A 132 24.79 26.65 -14.60
C TRP A 132 23.60 27.44 -15.15
N PRO A 133 23.42 28.74 -14.83
CA PRO A 133 24.26 29.54 -13.93
C PRO A 133 23.95 29.31 -12.43
N ASN A 134 22.74 28.84 -12.10
CA ASN A 134 22.35 28.46 -10.74
C ASN A 134 21.14 27.50 -10.82
N TRP A 135 21.18 26.41 -10.05
CA TRP A 135 20.10 25.41 -9.96
C TRP A 135 18.72 26.01 -9.67
N HIS A 136 18.64 27.04 -8.82
CA HIS A 136 17.36 27.65 -8.42
C HIS A 136 16.59 28.30 -9.59
N PHE A 137 17.25 28.60 -10.72
CA PHE A 137 16.53 29.05 -11.92
C PHE A 137 15.71 27.93 -12.56
N PHE A 138 16.18 26.69 -12.47
CA PHE A 138 15.54 25.54 -13.10
C PHE A 138 14.67 24.74 -12.12
N GLU A 139 15.01 24.79 -10.83
CA GLU A 139 14.37 24.01 -9.76
C GLU A 139 12.84 24.05 -9.80
N PRO A 140 12.15 25.21 -9.87
CA PRO A 140 10.68 25.21 -9.77
C PRO A 140 10.00 24.51 -10.94
N SER A 141 10.57 24.60 -12.14
CA SER A 141 10.03 23.96 -13.33
C SER A 141 10.39 22.47 -13.35
N ILE A 142 11.62 22.11 -13.00
CA ILE A 142 12.06 20.72 -12.93
C ILE A 142 11.32 19.99 -11.80
N ARG A 143 11.14 20.58 -10.62
CA ARG A 143 10.40 19.97 -9.50
C ARG A 143 8.95 19.64 -9.91
N ARG A 144 8.28 20.53 -10.65
CA ARG A 144 6.93 20.27 -11.20
C ARG A 144 6.93 19.16 -12.25
N ALA A 145 8.01 19.02 -13.02
CA ALA A 145 8.16 18.01 -14.07
C ALA A 145 8.79 16.69 -13.58
N ALA A 146 9.38 16.66 -12.39
CA ALA A 146 10.09 15.52 -11.80
C ALA A 146 9.13 14.55 -11.08
N GLY A 147 7.83 14.63 -11.33
CA GLY A 147 6.94 13.49 -11.12
C GLY A 147 6.74 12.96 -9.71
N LEU A 148 7.12 13.71 -8.68
CA LEU A 148 6.77 13.40 -7.30
C LEU A 148 5.48 14.12 -6.93
N ALA A 149 4.64 13.46 -6.13
CA ALA A 149 3.48 14.09 -5.52
C ALA A 149 3.91 15.33 -4.70
N ALA A 150 3.04 16.33 -4.67
CA ALA A 150 3.25 17.48 -3.80
C ALA A 150 3.22 17.05 -2.33
N ALA A 151 3.97 17.76 -1.48
CA ALA A 151 3.73 17.68 -0.05
C ALA A 151 2.34 18.28 0.23
N PRO A 152 1.56 17.72 1.16
CA PRO A 152 0.30 18.34 1.58
C PRO A 152 0.54 19.77 2.09
N ASP A 153 -0.33 20.71 1.70
CA ASP A 153 -0.22 22.13 2.07
C ASP A 153 -0.55 22.39 3.55
N ASP A 154 -1.40 21.55 4.16
CA ASP A 154 -1.91 21.70 5.53
C ASP A 154 -1.41 20.59 6.47
N ARG A 155 -1.31 20.93 7.77
CA ARG A 155 -1.35 19.90 8.82
C ARG A 155 -2.71 19.23 8.74
N ILE A 156 -2.73 17.93 8.55
CA ILE A 156 -3.97 17.16 8.69
C ILE A 156 -4.42 17.29 10.15
N PRO A 157 -5.59 17.90 10.43
CA PRO A 157 -6.09 18.04 11.79
C PRO A 157 -6.28 16.66 12.44
N ASP A 158 -6.10 16.59 13.76
CA ASP A 158 -6.48 15.44 14.60
C ASP A 158 -5.75 14.09 14.36
N GLN A 159 -4.58 14.08 13.69
CA GLN A 159 -3.73 12.88 13.61
C GLN A 159 -2.94 12.66 14.91
N HIS A 160 -3.46 11.84 15.81
CA HIS A 160 -2.75 11.42 17.02
C HIS A 160 -1.83 10.22 16.74
N TYR A 161 -0.57 10.33 17.14
CA TYR A 161 0.42 9.26 17.01
C TYR A 161 0.75 8.67 18.37
N GLU A 162 0.79 7.35 18.46
CA GLU A 162 1.13 6.62 19.68
C GLU A 162 2.45 5.85 19.50
N THR A 163 3.20 5.67 20.60
CA THR A 163 4.31 4.71 20.64
C THR A 163 4.07 3.71 21.76
N ARG A 164 4.16 2.41 21.45
CA ARG A 164 4.05 1.31 22.40
C ARG A 164 5.33 0.48 22.46
N TYR A 165 5.49 -0.21 23.58
CA TYR A 165 6.57 -1.16 23.81
C TYR A 165 5.94 -2.53 23.99
N TRP A 166 6.52 -3.53 23.34
CA TRP A 166 6.11 -4.93 23.51
C TRP A 166 7.33 -5.78 23.83
N TYR A 167 7.16 -6.71 24.76
CA TYR A 167 8.16 -7.67 25.17
C TYR A 167 7.53 -9.06 25.16
N GLY A 168 8.23 -10.03 24.59
CA GLY A 168 7.78 -11.42 24.56
C GLY A 168 8.88 -12.35 24.09
N ASP A 169 8.49 -13.57 23.77
CA ASP A 169 9.42 -14.67 23.52
C ASP A 169 9.69 -14.85 22.03
N ILE A 170 8.70 -14.58 21.17
CA ILE A 170 8.83 -14.78 19.72
C ILE A 170 8.11 -13.66 18.96
N LEU A 171 8.80 -13.04 18.00
CA LEU A 171 8.21 -12.17 16.99
C LEU A 171 8.28 -12.85 15.63
N ILE A 172 7.15 -12.86 14.91
CA ILE A 172 7.04 -13.42 13.57
C ILE A 172 6.66 -12.29 12.62
N VAL A 173 7.45 -12.10 11.58
CA VAL A 173 7.22 -11.10 10.54
C VAL A 173 6.77 -11.80 9.25
N GLY A 174 5.53 -11.53 8.85
CA GLY A 174 4.86 -12.10 7.69
C GLY A 174 3.81 -13.14 8.08
N GLY A 175 2.54 -12.82 7.89
CA GLY A 175 1.34 -13.63 8.09
C GLY A 175 0.97 -14.55 6.94
N GLY A 176 1.95 -14.98 6.13
CA GLY A 176 1.76 -16.02 5.12
C GLY A 176 1.64 -17.42 5.73
N ALA A 177 1.59 -18.45 4.88
CA ALA A 177 1.49 -19.85 5.31
C ALA A 177 2.54 -20.23 6.38
N CYS A 178 3.81 -19.86 6.15
CA CYS A 178 4.91 -20.19 7.05
C CYS A 178 4.82 -19.44 8.38
N GLY A 179 4.47 -18.15 8.36
CA GLY A 179 4.35 -17.36 9.59
C GLY A 179 3.13 -17.73 10.42
N LEU A 180 2.00 -18.05 9.79
CA LEU A 180 0.83 -18.61 10.46
C LEU A 180 1.16 -19.94 11.14
N LEU A 181 1.86 -20.83 10.46
CA LEU A 181 2.29 -22.10 11.05
C LEU A 181 3.30 -21.90 12.19
N ALA A 182 4.26 -21.00 12.04
CA ALA A 182 5.21 -20.65 13.09
C ALA A 182 4.50 -20.07 14.33
N ALA A 183 3.53 -19.18 14.11
CA ALA A 183 2.75 -18.56 15.17
C ALA A 183 1.93 -19.61 15.92
N LEU A 184 1.32 -20.55 15.19
CA LEU A 184 0.56 -21.65 15.78
C LEU A 184 1.43 -22.59 16.63
N ILE A 185 2.63 -22.93 16.15
CA ILE A 185 3.54 -23.80 16.90
C ILE A 185 4.04 -23.09 18.17
N ALA A 186 4.44 -21.83 18.04
CA ALA A 186 4.92 -21.01 19.15
C ALA A 186 3.83 -20.74 20.19
N SER A 187 2.62 -20.41 19.76
CA SER A 187 1.50 -20.15 20.67
C SER A 187 1.11 -21.40 21.47
N ARG A 188 1.15 -22.58 20.83
CA ARG A 188 0.89 -23.87 21.49
C ARG A 188 1.95 -24.31 22.48
N SER A 189 3.18 -23.79 22.38
CA SER A 189 4.20 -24.03 23.41
C SER A 189 4.04 -23.13 24.64
N GLY A 190 3.06 -22.23 24.66
CA GLY A 190 2.85 -21.24 25.73
C GLY A 190 3.79 -20.04 25.66
N ALA A 191 4.45 -19.82 24.51
CA ALA A 191 5.29 -18.63 24.31
C ALA A 191 4.41 -17.39 24.10
N ARG A 192 4.89 -16.23 24.54
CA ARG A 192 4.28 -14.94 24.22
C ARG A 192 4.70 -14.51 22.81
N VAL A 193 3.75 -14.51 21.89
CA VAL A 193 4.01 -14.35 20.45
C VAL A 193 3.44 -13.04 19.94
N MET A 194 4.20 -12.34 19.10
CA MET A 194 3.67 -11.29 18.24
C MET A 194 3.77 -11.73 16.78
N LEU A 195 2.68 -11.63 16.02
CA LEU A 195 2.65 -11.84 14.58
C LEU A 195 2.35 -10.50 13.89
N VAL A 196 3.23 -10.07 12.97
CA VAL A 196 3.11 -8.81 12.23
C VAL A 196 3.00 -9.10 10.74
N ASP A 197 2.02 -8.51 10.07
CA ASP A 197 1.87 -8.57 8.60
C ASP A 197 1.47 -7.21 8.02
N ASP A 198 2.03 -6.86 6.87
CA ASP A 198 1.82 -5.57 6.23
C ASP A 198 0.51 -5.50 5.43
N HIS A 199 -0.17 -6.61 5.18
CA HIS A 199 -1.49 -6.60 4.57
C HIS A 199 -2.60 -6.45 5.62
N LEU A 200 -3.76 -5.98 5.16
CA LEU A 200 -4.99 -5.88 5.98
C LEU A 200 -5.46 -7.24 6.51
N HIS A 201 -5.07 -8.32 5.84
CA HIS A 201 -5.53 -9.64 6.20
C HIS A 201 -4.43 -10.68 5.99
N LEU A 202 -4.31 -11.60 6.96
CA LEU A 202 -3.34 -12.69 6.92
C LEU A 202 -3.68 -13.72 5.83
N GLY A 203 -2.73 -14.63 5.62
CA GLY A 203 -2.74 -15.71 4.62
C GLY A 203 -1.72 -15.51 3.49
N GLY A 204 -1.21 -14.28 3.30
CA GLY A 204 -0.24 -13.96 2.25
C GLY A 204 -0.64 -14.51 0.89
N TYR A 205 0.27 -15.27 0.24
CA TYR A 205 0.00 -15.89 -1.07
C TYR A 205 -1.23 -16.81 -1.09
N LEU A 206 -1.58 -17.46 0.03
CA LEU A 206 -2.72 -18.39 0.06
C LEU A 206 -4.04 -17.70 -0.27
N ARG A 207 -4.16 -16.39 -0.02
CA ARG A 207 -5.36 -15.60 -0.35
C ARG A 207 -5.68 -15.55 -1.85
N LYS A 208 -4.67 -15.72 -2.70
CA LYS A 208 -4.81 -15.77 -4.16
C LYS A 208 -4.61 -17.18 -4.73
N SER A 209 -4.49 -18.19 -3.87
CA SER A 209 -4.28 -19.57 -4.28
C SER A 209 -5.58 -20.38 -4.25
N GLN A 210 -5.69 -21.36 -5.14
CA GLN A 210 -6.73 -22.40 -5.11
C GLN A 210 -6.22 -23.72 -4.50
N THR A 211 -5.05 -23.71 -3.87
CA THR A 211 -4.45 -24.88 -3.23
C THR A 211 -5.37 -25.44 -2.14
N LEU A 212 -5.32 -26.77 -1.99
CA LEU A 212 -5.94 -27.48 -0.88
C LEU A 212 -4.89 -27.80 0.19
N ILE A 213 -5.23 -27.59 1.46
CA ILE A 213 -4.45 -27.99 2.63
C ILE A 213 -5.30 -28.98 3.42
N ASN A 214 -4.79 -30.20 3.62
CA ASN A 214 -5.54 -31.30 4.27
C ASN A 214 -6.92 -31.56 3.63
N GLY A 215 -7.01 -31.43 2.30
CA GLY A 215 -8.25 -31.64 1.55
C GLY A 215 -9.28 -30.50 1.61
N LYS A 216 -9.00 -29.40 2.32
CA LYS A 216 -9.84 -28.20 2.36
C LYS A 216 -9.20 -27.04 1.60
N PRO A 217 -9.98 -26.09 1.06
CA PRO A 217 -9.45 -24.83 0.54
C PRO A 217 -8.48 -24.14 1.51
N ALA A 218 -7.36 -23.63 1.01
CA ALA A 218 -6.35 -22.99 1.86
C ALA A 218 -6.87 -21.80 2.68
N HIS A 219 -7.93 -21.11 2.21
CA HIS A 219 -8.55 -20.02 2.96
C HIS A 219 -9.28 -20.50 4.23
N ASP A 220 -9.87 -21.70 4.21
CA ASP A 220 -10.48 -22.30 5.39
C ASP A 220 -9.40 -22.58 6.44
N TRP A 221 -8.27 -23.15 6.01
CA TRP A 221 -7.12 -23.39 6.89
C TRP A 221 -6.56 -22.10 7.50
N VAL A 222 -6.45 -21.02 6.72
CA VAL A 222 -6.04 -19.70 7.24
C VAL A 222 -7.05 -19.21 8.28
N THR A 223 -8.35 -19.35 8.02
CA THR A 223 -9.41 -18.90 8.93
C THR A 223 -9.38 -19.67 10.25
N ASP A 224 -9.22 -21.00 10.20
CA ASP A 224 -9.12 -21.86 11.37
C ASP A 224 -7.91 -21.48 12.25
N ILE A 225 -6.73 -21.22 11.65
CA ILE A 225 -5.54 -20.82 12.41
C ILE A 225 -5.70 -19.44 13.04
N ILE A 226 -6.24 -18.48 12.30
CA ILE A 226 -6.47 -17.13 12.85
C ILE A 226 -7.40 -17.22 14.06
N ALA A 227 -8.49 -17.99 13.96
CA ALA A 227 -9.42 -18.19 15.07
C ALA A 227 -8.74 -18.81 16.31
N GLU A 228 -7.83 -19.77 16.12
CA GLU A 228 -7.07 -20.35 17.23
C GLU A 228 -6.07 -19.36 17.85
N LEU A 229 -5.37 -18.58 17.01
CA LEU A 229 -4.43 -17.56 17.49
C LEU A 229 -5.16 -16.42 18.22
N ASP A 230 -6.30 -15.95 17.72
CA ASP A 230 -7.12 -14.90 18.34
C ASP A 230 -7.69 -15.34 19.69
N ALA A 231 -7.94 -16.64 19.89
CA ALA A 231 -8.40 -17.18 21.16
C ALA A 231 -7.30 -17.28 22.22
N ASN A 232 -6.02 -17.13 21.84
CA ASN A 232 -4.89 -17.23 22.75
C ASN A 232 -4.48 -15.83 23.29
N PRO A 233 -4.62 -15.56 24.59
CA PRO A 233 -4.31 -14.25 25.16
C PRO A 233 -2.82 -13.88 25.13
N ASP A 234 -1.92 -14.85 24.95
CA ASP A 234 -0.48 -14.63 24.83
C ASP A 234 -0.03 -14.32 23.39
N VAL A 235 -0.97 -14.30 22.44
CA VAL A 235 -0.72 -13.96 21.04
C VAL A 235 -1.21 -12.54 20.76
N THR A 236 -0.35 -11.71 20.18
CA THR A 236 -0.70 -10.38 19.65
C THR A 236 -0.58 -10.41 18.12
N ILE A 237 -1.67 -10.18 17.41
CA ILE A 237 -1.67 -10.09 15.94
C ILE A 237 -1.77 -8.62 15.53
N LEU A 238 -0.83 -8.16 14.70
CA LEU A 238 -0.83 -6.84 14.09
C LEU A 238 -0.94 -7.00 12.56
N GLN A 239 -2.12 -6.69 12.02
CA GLN A 239 -2.37 -6.55 10.59
C GLN A 239 -2.19 -5.09 10.16
N ASP A 240 -2.03 -4.85 8.86
CA ASP A 240 -1.71 -3.52 8.30
C ASP A 240 -0.55 -2.85 9.05
N ALA A 241 0.46 -3.66 9.40
CA ALA A 241 1.58 -3.27 10.21
C ALA A 241 2.90 -3.71 9.56
N THR A 242 3.82 -2.78 9.37
CA THR A 242 5.11 -3.07 8.72
C THR A 242 6.22 -3.10 9.75
N ALA A 243 6.89 -4.25 9.91
CA ALA A 243 8.19 -4.32 10.56
C ALA A 243 9.27 -3.80 9.59
N TRP A 244 9.90 -2.67 9.90
CA TRP A 244 10.80 -1.98 8.96
C TRP A 244 12.24 -1.83 9.46
N GLY A 245 12.50 -2.16 10.73
CA GLY A 245 13.83 -2.08 11.30
C GLY A 245 14.12 -3.24 12.25
N TYR A 246 15.27 -3.89 12.07
CA TYR A 246 15.86 -4.83 13.02
C TYR A 246 17.14 -4.22 13.58
N ARG A 247 17.26 -4.23 14.91
CA ARG A 247 18.29 -3.53 15.69
C ARG A 247 18.92 -4.50 16.68
N GLU A 248 19.95 -4.00 17.34
CA GLU A 248 20.76 -4.72 18.30
C GLU A 248 19.90 -5.42 19.37
N ASP A 249 20.37 -6.58 19.80
CA ASP A 249 19.75 -7.41 20.82
C ASP A 249 18.25 -7.71 20.56
N ASN A 250 17.89 -8.08 19.32
CA ASN A 250 16.52 -8.45 18.97
C ASN A 250 15.46 -7.36 19.23
N GLN A 251 15.82 -6.09 19.02
CA GLN A 251 14.84 -5.01 18.97
C GLN A 251 14.33 -4.79 17.55
N LEU A 252 13.01 -4.76 17.36
CA LEU A 252 12.35 -4.45 16.09
C LEU A 252 11.48 -3.20 16.20
N LEU A 253 11.41 -2.49 15.08
CA LEU A 253 10.54 -1.33 14.90
C LEU A 253 9.42 -1.71 13.94
N VAL A 254 8.18 -1.55 14.41
CA VAL A 254 6.97 -1.86 13.65
C VAL A 254 6.08 -0.63 13.62
N THR A 255 5.47 -0.34 12.47
CA THR A 255 4.47 0.73 12.32
C THR A 255 3.13 0.10 11.95
N GLU A 256 2.14 0.23 12.83
CA GLU A 256 0.74 -0.15 12.64
C GLU A 256 -0.03 1.05 12.05
N ARG A 257 -0.53 0.90 10.82
CA ARG A 257 -1.12 2.02 10.04
C ARG A 257 -2.55 2.34 10.40
N ASN A 258 -3.34 1.36 10.83
CA ASN A 258 -4.75 1.55 11.19
C ASN A 258 -5.06 0.83 12.51
N PRO A 259 -4.58 1.38 13.65
CA PRO A 259 -4.79 0.75 14.94
C PRO A 259 -6.28 0.76 15.31
N ALA A 260 -6.73 -0.28 16.02
CA ALA A 260 -8.15 -0.43 16.42
C ALA A 260 -8.69 0.68 17.35
N ALA A 261 -7.84 1.59 17.82
CA ALA A 261 -8.26 2.72 18.63
C ALA A 261 -8.55 3.91 17.70
N ASP A 262 -9.83 4.22 17.47
CA ASP A 262 -10.28 5.22 16.48
C ASP A 262 -9.66 6.61 16.61
N HIS A 263 -9.17 6.97 17.81
CA HIS A 263 -8.50 8.25 18.06
C HIS A 263 -7.00 8.22 17.74
N VAL A 264 -6.42 7.08 17.38
CA VAL A 264 -4.99 6.92 17.06
C VAL A 264 -4.87 6.77 15.55
N PHE A 265 -4.20 7.72 14.90
CA PHE A 265 -3.98 7.68 13.46
C PHE A 265 -2.94 6.62 13.07
N GLN A 266 -1.85 6.52 13.83
CA GLN A 266 -0.79 5.54 13.57
C GLN A 266 -0.07 5.20 14.88
N ARG A 267 0.32 3.94 15.04
CA ARG A 267 1.07 3.46 16.20
C ARG A 267 2.43 2.90 15.82
N GLY A 268 3.48 3.44 16.44
CA GLY A 268 4.80 2.85 16.44
C GLY A 268 4.96 1.83 17.56
N TRP A 269 5.58 0.70 17.28
CA TRP A 269 5.92 -0.33 18.26
C TRP A 269 7.43 -0.51 18.32
N LYS A 270 7.96 -0.48 19.54
CA LYS A 270 9.30 -0.97 19.86
C LYS A 270 9.16 -2.35 20.48
N VAL A 271 9.45 -3.35 19.66
CA VAL A 271 9.27 -4.77 19.99
C VAL A 271 10.62 -5.32 20.43
N ARG A 272 10.67 -6.04 21.56
CA ARG A 272 11.88 -6.71 22.06
C ARG A 272 11.55 -8.18 22.29
N VAL A 273 12.44 -9.04 21.80
CA VAL A 273 12.32 -10.49 21.94
C VAL A 273 13.52 -11.01 22.71
N ASN A 274 13.28 -11.93 23.65
CA ASN A 274 14.33 -12.57 24.44
C ASN A 274 15.02 -13.72 23.71
#